data_AF-A0A3P8HWJ4-F1
#
_entry.id   AF-A0A3P8HWJ4-F1
#
_cell.length_a   1.000
_cell.length_b   1.000
_cell.length_c   1.000
_cell.angle_alpha   90.00
_cell.angle_beta   90.00
_cell.angle_gamma   90.00
#
_symmetry.space_group_name_H-M   'P 1'
#
loop_
_entity.id
_entity.type
_entity.pdbx_description
1 polymer ?
#
loop_
_entity_poly.entity_id
_entity_poly.type
_entity_poly.pdbx_seq_one_letter_code
_entity_poly.pdbx_strand_id
1 'polypeptide(L)'
;MDESDEDDSQHDDPEDDDDDATVDDVDHDDSLDDEDDDSDDFGADDYYYDDCYNDHDYDDDWGMKMIIMTRMINCDLMYLDEKCYLYFADRLGDTFRWRGENVSTSEVESVVNLVVTNQSNVVYGVNVPGIEGRAGMLALAVNWNELSEEKESILIDNLTKAFNSQLPSYARPVFIRLRGELDTTGTFKLRKVNLVKEGFSVHMKDDHLYYCEPKSKTYQRLDEKAFEEIQKGIIRL
;
A
#
# COMPACT_ATOMS: atom_id res chain seq x y z
N MET A 1 10.99 -57.88 -55.80
CA MET A 1 10.16 -57.47 -56.94
C MET A 1 9.41 -56.24 -56.45
N ASP A 2 9.91 -55.01 -56.50
CA ASP A 2 11.04 -54.32 -57.16
C ASP A 2 11.53 -53.24 -56.14
N GLU A 3 12.78 -52.86 -55.93
CA GLU A 3 13.86 -52.32 -56.80
C GLU A 3 13.55 -50.97 -57.51
N SER A 4 14.13 -49.88 -57.00
CA SER A 4 14.86 -48.77 -57.68
C SER A 4 15.00 -47.59 -56.69
N ASP A 5 16.19 -47.30 -56.14
CA ASP A 5 17.37 -46.56 -56.68
C ASP A 5 17.14 -45.04 -56.63
N GLU A 6 17.75 -44.29 -55.69
CA GLU A 6 19.12 -43.70 -55.68
C GLU A 6 19.38 -42.63 -56.76
N ASP A 7 19.88 -41.46 -56.32
CA ASP A 7 21.00 -40.62 -56.84
C ASP A 7 20.66 -39.11 -56.69
N ASP A 8 21.58 -38.15 -56.60
CA ASP A 8 22.69 -37.82 -55.67
C ASP A 8 23.16 -36.40 -56.08
N SER A 9 23.82 -35.66 -55.17
CA SER A 9 24.75 -34.53 -55.46
C SER A 9 24.15 -33.18 -56.00
N GLN A 10 24.62 -31.94 -55.76
CA GLN A 10 25.88 -31.27 -55.37
C GLN A 10 25.51 -29.89 -54.73
N HIS A 11 26.11 -29.40 -53.64
CA HIS A 11 27.43 -28.75 -53.45
C HIS A 11 27.46 -27.22 -53.71
N ASP A 12 28.28 -26.54 -52.89
CA ASP A 12 28.86 -25.18 -53.01
C ASP A 12 28.24 -23.99 -52.22
N ASP A 13 28.78 -23.75 -51.01
CA ASP A 13 29.21 -22.43 -50.48
C ASP A 13 30.48 -21.95 -51.28
N PRO A 14 31.15 -20.78 -51.07
CA PRO A 14 30.99 -19.64 -50.13
C PRO A 14 31.24 -18.22 -50.78
N GLU A 15 31.29 -17.16 -49.93
CA GLU A 15 32.11 -15.91 -50.02
C GLU A 15 31.97 -15.01 -51.28
N ASP A 16 32.28 -13.71 -51.36
CA ASP A 16 32.65 -12.55 -50.54
C ASP A 16 32.46 -11.35 -51.52
N ASP A 17 32.57 -10.10 -51.06
CA ASP A 17 33.34 -9.03 -51.76
C ASP A 17 32.97 -7.63 -51.23
N ASP A 18 33.92 -7.15 -50.43
CA ASP A 18 34.54 -5.83 -50.34
C ASP A 18 34.18 -4.74 -51.38
N ASP A 19 34.24 -3.48 -50.92
CA ASP A 19 34.95 -2.35 -51.57
C ASP A 19 34.81 -1.13 -50.63
N ASP A 20 35.83 -0.67 -49.92
CA ASP A 20 37.09 0.00 -50.30
C ASP A 20 37.03 1.50 -49.96
N ALA A 21 38.17 1.97 -49.47
CA ALA A 21 38.46 3.14 -48.68
C ALA A 21 38.46 4.46 -49.45
N THR A 22 38.45 5.58 -48.70
CA THR A 22 39.44 6.65 -48.91
C THR A 22 39.80 7.33 -47.59
N VAL A 23 41.10 7.35 -47.36
CA VAL A 23 41.87 8.07 -46.34
C VAL A 23 41.96 9.53 -46.73
N ASP A 24 41.91 10.45 -45.77
CA ASP A 24 42.57 11.75 -45.87
C ASP A 24 43.24 12.08 -44.52
N ASP A 25 44.56 12.20 -44.59
CA ASP A 25 45.48 12.61 -43.53
C ASP A 25 45.37 14.12 -43.22
N VAL A 26 45.79 14.51 -42.01
CA VAL A 26 46.89 15.47 -41.72
C VAL A 26 46.74 16.08 -40.31
N ASP A 27 47.60 15.56 -39.42
CA ASP A 27 48.49 16.17 -38.42
C ASP A 27 48.14 17.36 -37.48
N HIS A 28 48.81 17.28 -36.31
CA HIS A 28 49.05 18.24 -35.20
C HIS A 28 47.91 18.36 -34.18
N ASP A 29 48.12 18.26 -32.86
CA ASP A 29 49.27 18.68 -32.04
C ASP A 29 49.25 17.93 -30.68
N ASP A 30 50.43 17.80 -30.07
CA ASP A 30 50.72 17.21 -28.78
C ASP A 30 50.13 18.02 -27.61
N SER A 31 49.40 17.36 -26.71
CA SER A 31 49.47 17.65 -25.26
C SER A 31 48.82 16.52 -24.46
N LEU A 32 49.67 15.66 -23.90
CA LEU A 32 49.36 14.86 -22.71
C LEU A 32 49.46 15.77 -21.49
N ASP A 33 48.38 15.86 -20.71
CA ASP A 33 48.23 16.31 -19.31
C ASP A 33 46.71 16.15 -19.06
N ASP A 34 46.11 15.62 -18.00
CA ASP A 34 46.46 14.91 -16.78
C ASP A 34 45.11 14.28 -16.31
N GLU A 35 45.18 13.07 -15.77
CA GLU A 35 44.26 12.40 -14.83
C GLU A 35 42.76 12.78 -14.80
N ASP A 36 41.91 11.85 -15.28
CA ASP A 36 40.46 11.80 -15.00
C ASP A 36 40.20 11.50 -13.50
N ASP A 37 39.77 12.51 -12.74
CA ASP A 37 39.16 12.35 -11.41
C ASP A 37 37.63 12.47 -11.55
N ASP A 38 36.96 11.31 -11.53
CA ASP A 38 35.51 11.16 -11.52
C ASP A 38 34.92 11.83 -10.27
N SER A 39 34.38 13.04 -10.43
CA SER A 39 33.37 13.57 -9.52
C SER A 39 32.16 14.06 -10.31
N ASP A 40 31.13 13.20 -10.35
CA ASP A 40 29.78 13.54 -10.79
C ASP A 40 29.20 14.64 -9.86
N ASP A 41 29.41 15.88 -10.27
CA ASP A 41 28.73 17.08 -9.80
C ASP A 41 27.25 17.02 -10.22
N PHE A 42 26.43 16.31 -9.44
CA PHE A 42 24.98 16.47 -9.50
C PHE A 42 24.61 17.81 -8.85
N GLY A 43 24.64 18.86 -9.67
CA GLY A 43 24.19 20.21 -9.33
C GLY A 43 22.83 20.21 -8.64
N ALA A 44 22.85 20.49 -7.34
CA ALA A 44 21.68 20.79 -6.52
C ALA A 44 21.36 22.28 -6.67
N ASP A 45 20.93 22.69 -7.87
CA ASP A 45 20.45 24.05 -8.10
C ASP A 45 18.93 24.16 -7.88
N ASP A 46 18.57 25.21 -7.14
CA ASP A 46 17.24 25.80 -6.95
C ASP A 46 16.20 25.06 -6.09
N TYR A 47 16.44 25.07 -4.76
CA TYR A 47 15.34 25.19 -3.80
C TYR A 47 15.13 26.67 -3.44
N TYR A 48 14.08 27.25 -4.03
CA TYR A 48 13.54 28.57 -3.71
C TYR A 48 13.19 28.62 -2.21
N TYR A 49 13.99 29.35 -1.41
CA TYR A 49 13.60 29.76 -0.06
C TYR A 49 12.47 30.78 -0.22
N ASP A 50 11.22 30.32 -0.13
CA ASP A 50 10.07 31.22 -0.08
C ASP A 50 9.98 31.81 1.33
N ASP A 51 9.95 33.14 1.40
CA ASP A 51 10.00 33.98 2.61
C ASP A 51 8.74 33.81 3.49
N CYS A 52 8.65 32.72 4.25
CA CYS A 52 7.64 32.57 5.31
C CYS A 52 8.22 32.67 6.74
N TYR A 53 9.46 33.15 6.90
CA TYR A 53 10.15 33.26 8.19
C TYR A 53 10.21 34.66 8.82
N ASN A 54 9.52 35.65 8.25
CA ASN A 54 9.47 36.99 8.84
C ASN A 54 8.05 37.39 9.22
N ASP A 55 7.51 36.78 10.28
CA ASP A 55 6.53 37.47 11.11
C ASP A 55 7.06 37.47 12.56
N HIS A 56 7.48 38.66 12.99
CA HIS A 56 7.97 38.94 14.33
C HIS A 56 6.78 39.09 15.27
N ASP A 57 6.19 37.97 15.69
CA ASP A 57 5.34 37.88 16.88
C ASP A 57 5.69 36.60 17.63
N TYR A 58 6.87 36.64 18.28
CA TYR A 58 7.26 35.63 19.26
C TYR A 58 6.47 35.87 20.55
N ASP A 59 5.33 35.21 20.69
CA ASP A 59 4.72 34.96 22.00
C ASP A 59 5.40 33.71 22.61
N ASP A 60 6.14 33.96 23.70
CA ASP A 60 7.01 33.02 24.44
C ASP A 60 6.24 31.93 25.23
N ASP A 61 5.20 31.33 24.66
CA ASP A 61 4.45 30.21 25.27
C ASP A 61 4.19 29.03 24.30
N TRP A 62 4.83 29.05 23.12
CA TRP A 62 4.83 27.90 22.19
C TRP A 62 6.01 26.96 22.43
N GLY A 63 6.08 26.43 23.65
CA GLY A 63 6.99 25.35 23.99
C GLY A 63 6.83 24.16 23.05
N MET A 64 7.87 23.89 22.25
CA MET A 64 8.26 22.54 21.86
C MET A 64 7.45 21.80 20.77
N LYS A 65 6.75 22.47 19.86
CA LYS A 65 6.06 21.78 18.75
C LYS A 65 6.27 22.42 17.38
N MET A 66 7.49 22.29 16.87
CA MET A 66 7.65 22.23 15.41
C MET A 66 7.13 20.86 14.93
N ILE A 67 5.81 20.79 14.69
CA ILE A 67 5.25 19.81 13.76
C ILE A 67 5.72 20.28 12.39
N ILE A 68 6.77 19.65 11.88
CA ILE A 68 7.23 19.89 10.52
C ILE A 68 6.19 19.25 9.60
N MET A 69 5.18 20.03 9.24
CA MET A 69 4.17 19.69 8.23
C MET A 69 4.73 19.97 6.83
N THR A 70 5.99 19.59 6.59
CA THR A 70 6.60 19.78 5.28
C THR A 70 5.82 18.93 4.30
N ARG A 71 5.26 19.61 3.31
CA ARG A 71 4.55 19.06 2.15
C ARG A 71 5.52 18.23 1.32
N MET A 72 5.99 17.12 1.87
CA MET A 72 6.68 16.08 1.12
C MET A 72 5.63 15.24 0.43
N ILE A 73 5.93 14.79 -0.77
CA ILE A 73 5.05 14.13 -1.74
C ILE A 73 4.32 12.88 -1.17
N ASN A 74 4.73 12.39 0.00
CA ASN A 74 4.15 11.23 0.70
C ASN A 74 3.35 11.56 1.97
N CYS A 75 3.24 12.83 2.36
CA CYS A 75 2.41 13.25 3.48
C CYS A 75 2.73 12.43 4.74
N ASP A 76 3.93 12.59 5.32
CA ASP A 76 4.31 11.96 6.59
C ASP A 76 4.29 13.03 7.69
N LEU A 77 3.64 12.75 8.83
CA LEU A 77 3.67 13.56 10.04
C LEU A 77 4.95 13.21 10.82
N MET A 78 5.75 14.22 11.13
CA MET A 78 7.01 14.08 11.87
C MET A 78 7.10 15.13 12.98
N TYR A 79 7.89 14.83 14.02
CA TYR A 79 8.21 15.79 15.08
C TYR A 79 9.70 15.77 15.43
N LEU A 80 10.21 16.88 15.94
CA LEU A 80 11.58 17.01 16.43
C LEU A 80 11.61 16.97 17.96
N ASP A 81 12.67 16.39 18.54
CA ASP A 81 12.99 16.59 19.96
C ASP A 81 13.89 17.83 20.20
N GLU A 82 14.24 18.10 21.46
CA GLU A 82 15.12 19.22 21.86
C GLU A 82 16.53 19.14 21.26
N LYS A 83 16.95 17.95 20.82
CA LYS A 83 18.27 17.69 20.25
C LYS A 83 18.23 17.66 18.72
N CYS A 84 17.11 18.07 18.12
CA CYS A 84 16.87 18.08 16.69
C CYS A 84 16.89 16.68 16.03
N TYR A 85 16.61 15.62 16.79
CA TYR A 85 16.33 14.32 16.20
C TYR A 85 14.92 14.31 15.61
N LEU A 86 14.79 13.82 14.37
CA LEU A 86 13.52 13.73 13.65
C LEU A 86 12.86 12.36 13.88
N TYR A 87 11.62 12.38 14.35
CA TYR A 87 10.82 11.20 14.64
C TYR A 87 9.60 11.14 13.72
N PHE A 88 9.34 9.96 13.18
CA PHE A 88 8.10 9.66 12.47
C PHE A 88 6.94 9.56 13.47
N ALA A 89 5.85 10.27 13.21
CA ALA A 89 4.60 10.17 13.96
C ALA A 89 3.54 9.36 13.20
N ASP A 90 3.23 9.71 11.95
CA ASP A 90 2.19 9.00 11.17
C ASP A 90 2.30 9.30 9.66
N ARG A 91 1.48 8.66 8.82
CA ARG A 91 1.25 9.05 7.42
C ARG A 91 -0.07 9.81 7.27
N LEU A 92 -0.01 11.07 6.86
CA LEU A 92 -1.12 11.84 6.28
C LEU A 92 -1.60 11.14 4.98
N GLY A 93 -2.57 10.24 5.10
CA GLY A 93 -3.18 9.54 3.96
C GLY A 93 -3.54 8.08 4.24
N ASP A 94 -2.96 7.49 5.28
CA ASP A 94 -3.34 6.19 5.83
C ASP A 94 -4.31 6.36 7.01
N THR A 95 -5.22 7.33 6.87
CA THR A 95 -6.32 7.54 7.80
C THR A 95 -7.65 7.56 7.07
N PHE A 96 -8.72 7.22 7.78
CA PHE A 96 -10.09 7.47 7.34
C PHE A 96 -10.89 8.12 8.46
N ARG A 97 -11.94 8.85 8.11
CA ARG A 97 -12.78 9.54 9.09
C ARG A 97 -14.07 8.77 9.33
N TRP A 98 -14.31 8.35 10.57
CA TRP A 98 -15.52 7.63 10.96
C TRP A 98 -16.23 8.34 12.11
N ARG A 99 -17.50 8.69 11.91
CA ARG A 99 -18.33 9.38 12.91
C ARG A 99 -17.65 10.63 13.52
N GLY A 100 -16.96 11.39 12.68
CA GLY A 100 -16.27 12.62 13.07
C GLY A 100 -14.83 12.42 13.57
N GLU A 101 -14.42 11.20 13.88
CA GLU A 101 -13.09 10.85 14.41
C GLU A 101 -12.14 10.39 13.29
N ASN A 102 -10.84 10.68 13.44
CA ASN A 102 -9.81 10.15 12.56
C ASN A 102 -9.33 8.79 13.07
N VAL A 103 -9.22 7.82 12.18
CA VAL A 103 -8.74 6.47 12.46
C VAL A 103 -7.48 6.21 11.65
N SER A 104 -6.38 5.87 12.31
CA SER A 104 -5.13 5.43 11.67
C SER A 104 -5.26 3.98 11.25
N THR A 105 -5.04 3.68 9.96
CA THR A 105 -5.09 2.29 9.48
C THR A 105 -3.96 1.46 10.08
N SER A 106 -2.78 2.05 10.26
CA SER A 106 -1.60 1.38 10.81
C SER A 106 -1.76 1.01 12.29
N GLU A 107 -2.47 1.80 13.10
CA GLU A 107 -2.80 1.44 14.48
C GLU A 107 -3.68 0.18 14.54
N VAL A 108 -4.72 0.14 13.71
CA VAL A 108 -5.63 -1.01 13.62
C VAL A 108 -4.89 -2.25 13.11
N GLU A 109 -4.08 -2.11 12.06
CA GLU A 109 -3.23 -3.19 11.51
C GLU A 109 -2.26 -3.72 12.57
N SER A 110 -1.69 -2.84 13.40
CA SER A 110 -0.81 -3.24 14.51
C SER A 110 -1.53 -4.12 15.53
N VAL A 111 -2.79 -3.81 15.85
CA VAL A 111 -3.62 -4.65 16.74
C VAL A 111 -3.95 -6.01 16.09
N VAL A 112 -4.21 -6.02 14.78
CA VAL A 112 -4.43 -7.27 14.02
C VAL A 112 -3.18 -8.17 14.09
N ASN A 113 -2.00 -7.60 13.90
CA ASN A 113 -0.72 -8.32 13.94
C ASN A 113 -0.38 -8.93 15.32
N LEU A 114 -1.06 -8.53 16.40
CA LEU A 114 -0.94 -9.19 17.71
C LEU A 114 -1.70 -10.53 17.77
N VAL A 115 -2.72 -10.68 16.93
CA VAL A 115 -3.60 -11.87 16.88
C VAL A 115 -3.17 -12.84 15.79
N VAL A 116 -2.80 -12.31 14.62
CA VAL A 116 -2.41 -13.11 13.46
C VAL A 116 -0.92 -12.99 13.19
N THR A 117 -0.24 -14.14 13.13
CA THR A 117 1.20 -14.19 12.83
C THR A 117 1.38 -14.53 11.35
N ASN A 118 2.19 -13.76 10.64
CA ASN A 118 2.57 -13.99 9.23
C ASN A 118 1.43 -13.94 8.20
N GLN A 119 0.29 -13.35 8.54
CA GLN A 119 -0.81 -13.12 7.59
C GLN A 119 -0.79 -11.68 7.10
N SER A 120 -0.85 -11.50 5.77
CA SER A 120 -1.01 -10.18 5.18
C SER A 120 -2.38 -9.62 5.55
N ASN A 121 -2.42 -8.35 5.93
CA ASN A 121 -3.66 -7.64 6.22
C ASN A 121 -3.58 -6.19 5.73
N VAL A 122 -4.75 -5.62 5.45
CA VAL A 122 -4.89 -4.21 5.03
C VAL A 122 -6.15 -3.65 5.67
N VAL A 123 -6.03 -2.46 6.27
CA VAL A 123 -7.17 -1.70 6.81
C VAL A 123 -7.45 -0.48 5.94
N TYR A 124 -8.73 -0.23 5.68
CA TYR A 124 -9.20 0.89 4.87
C TYR A 124 -10.62 1.30 5.24
N GLY A 125 -11.01 2.51 4.85
CA GLY A 125 -12.37 3.02 5.04
C GLY A 125 -13.26 2.71 3.84
N VAL A 126 -14.47 2.19 4.10
CA VAL A 126 -15.52 1.94 3.08
C VAL A 126 -16.73 2.84 3.29
N ASN A 127 -17.40 3.22 2.20
CA ASN A 127 -18.62 4.02 2.27
C ASN A 127 -19.80 3.14 2.67
N VAL A 128 -20.60 3.57 3.65
CA VAL A 128 -21.85 2.89 4.03
C VAL A 128 -23.02 3.84 3.70
N PRO A 129 -24.03 3.40 2.95
CA PRO A 129 -25.17 4.24 2.61
C PRO A 129 -25.84 4.83 3.86
N GLY A 130 -26.13 6.13 3.81
CA GLY A 130 -26.85 6.83 4.89
C GLY A 130 -26.02 7.15 6.14
N ILE A 131 -24.71 6.89 6.15
CA ILE A 131 -23.81 7.26 7.24
C ILE A 131 -22.69 8.16 6.71
N GLU A 132 -22.39 9.24 7.45
CA GLU A 132 -21.29 10.14 7.12
C GLU A 132 -19.93 9.53 7.51
N GLY A 133 -18.95 9.70 6.62
CA GLY A 133 -17.60 9.19 6.80
C GLY A 133 -17.41 7.81 6.17
N ARG A 134 -16.33 7.14 6.54
CA ARG A 134 -15.97 5.81 6.05
C ARG A 134 -15.83 4.83 7.20
N ALA A 135 -16.59 3.75 7.14
CA ALA A 135 -16.54 2.69 8.13
C ALA A 135 -15.24 1.89 7.97
N GLY A 136 -14.62 1.52 9.09
CA GLY A 136 -13.40 0.72 9.05
C GLY A 136 -13.65 -0.68 8.47
N MET A 137 -12.78 -1.12 7.58
CA MET A 137 -12.79 -2.46 7.02
C MET A 137 -11.40 -3.07 7.11
N LEU A 138 -11.33 -4.29 7.61
CA LEU A 138 -10.15 -5.14 7.61
C LEU A 138 -10.27 -6.17 6.49
N ALA A 139 -9.27 -6.25 5.62
CA ALA A 139 -9.07 -7.41 4.74
C ALA A 139 -7.88 -8.23 5.26
N LEU A 140 -8.09 -9.52 5.48
CA LEU A 140 -7.11 -10.45 6.04
C LEU A 140 -6.92 -11.64 5.10
N ALA A 141 -5.67 -11.93 4.74
CA ALA A 141 -5.31 -13.12 3.98
C ALA A 141 -5.32 -14.35 4.90
N VAL A 142 -6.02 -15.41 4.50
CA VAL A 142 -6.14 -16.67 5.23
C VAL A 142 -5.86 -17.86 4.33
N ASN A 143 -5.28 -18.92 4.87
CA ASN A 143 -5.12 -20.17 4.14
C ASN A 143 -6.35 -21.06 4.36
N TRP A 144 -7.21 -21.15 3.35
CA TRP A 144 -8.44 -21.97 3.39
C TRP A 144 -8.19 -23.46 3.65
N ASN A 145 -7.01 -23.97 3.31
CA ASN A 145 -6.67 -25.38 3.58
C ASN A 145 -6.39 -25.64 5.06
N GLU A 146 -6.03 -24.60 5.82
CA GLU A 146 -5.67 -24.70 7.24
C GLU A 146 -6.76 -24.17 8.18
N LEU A 147 -7.70 -23.39 7.63
CA LEU A 147 -8.76 -22.71 8.35
C LEU A 147 -10.07 -23.54 8.33
N SER A 148 -10.27 -24.36 9.36
CA SER A 148 -11.57 -24.98 9.62
C SER A 148 -12.56 -23.96 10.19
N GLU A 149 -13.87 -24.25 10.12
CA GLU A 149 -14.92 -23.39 10.70
C GLU A 149 -14.68 -23.05 12.18
N GLU A 150 -14.20 -24.03 12.97
CA GLU A 150 -13.86 -23.82 14.38
C GLU A 150 -12.70 -22.84 14.56
N LYS A 151 -11.65 -22.96 13.73
CA LYS A 151 -10.49 -22.06 13.77
C LYS A 151 -10.85 -20.65 13.29
N GLU A 152 -11.72 -20.55 12.29
CA GLU A 152 -12.26 -19.28 11.82
C GLU A 152 -13.03 -18.57 12.93
N SER A 153 -13.92 -19.29 13.63
CA SER A 153 -14.66 -18.73 14.77
C SER A 153 -13.71 -18.25 15.88
N ILE A 154 -12.70 -19.04 16.23
CA ILE A 154 -11.68 -18.66 17.23
C ILE A 154 -10.89 -17.42 16.78
N LEU A 155 -10.52 -17.35 15.50
CA LEU A 155 -9.83 -16.20 14.92
C LEU A 155 -10.66 -14.93 15.06
N ILE A 156 -11.94 -14.98 14.67
CA ILE A 156 -12.86 -13.84 14.78
C ILE A 156 -13.07 -13.42 16.24
N ASP A 157 -13.21 -14.38 17.16
CA ASP A 157 -13.33 -14.08 18.59
C ASP A 157 -12.07 -13.43 19.17
N ASN A 158 -10.89 -13.89 18.76
CA ASN A 158 -9.62 -13.31 19.20
C ASN A 158 -9.43 -11.89 18.66
N LEU A 159 -9.76 -11.65 17.38
CA LEU A 159 -9.79 -10.31 16.80
C LEU A 159 -10.77 -9.40 17.54
N THR A 160 -11.98 -9.90 17.83
CA THR A 160 -12.99 -9.16 18.60
C THR A 160 -12.46 -8.73 19.96
N LYS A 161 -11.81 -9.65 20.70
CA LYS A 161 -11.20 -9.36 22.00
C LYS A 161 -10.10 -8.31 21.89
N ALA A 162 -9.19 -8.46 20.92
CA ALA A 162 -8.08 -7.53 20.71
C ALA A 162 -8.57 -6.12 20.35
N PHE A 163 -9.56 -6.00 19.45
CA PHE A 163 -10.15 -4.71 19.12
C PHE A 163 -10.89 -4.09 20.31
N ASN A 164 -11.57 -4.91 21.10
CA ASN A 164 -12.30 -4.42 22.27
C ASN A 164 -11.39 -3.94 23.40
N SER A 165 -10.19 -4.52 23.54
CA SER A 165 -9.22 -4.15 24.58
C SER A 165 -8.25 -3.04 24.15
N GLN A 166 -7.81 -3.04 22.89
CA GLN A 166 -6.75 -2.14 22.42
C GLN A 166 -7.27 -0.91 21.66
N LEU A 167 -8.47 -0.96 21.06
CA LEU A 167 -8.98 0.12 20.23
C LEU A 167 -10.18 0.85 20.87
N PRO A 168 -10.25 2.19 20.75
CA PRO A 168 -11.47 2.92 21.07
C PRO A 168 -12.59 2.53 20.12
N SER A 169 -13.85 2.69 20.56
CA SER A 169 -15.01 2.17 19.82
C SER A 169 -15.14 2.65 18.37
N TYR A 170 -14.65 3.85 18.04
CA TYR A 170 -14.69 4.42 16.69
C TYR A 170 -13.59 3.87 15.76
N ALA A 171 -12.48 3.37 16.31
CA ALA A 171 -11.37 2.84 15.53
C ALA A 171 -11.51 1.35 15.21
N ARG A 172 -12.45 0.65 15.87
CA ARG A 172 -12.73 -0.76 15.63
C ARG A 172 -13.26 -0.94 14.21
N PRO A 173 -12.74 -1.91 13.43
CA PRO A 173 -13.32 -2.24 12.15
C PRO A 173 -14.81 -2.52 12.30
N VAL A 174 -15.60 -2.01 11.36
CA VAL A 174 -17.02 -2.35 11.26
C VAL A 174 -17.17 -3.64 10.46
N PHE A 175 -16.28 -3.86 9.49
CA PHE A 175 -16.27 -5.04 8.64
C PHE A 175 -14.94 -5.78 8.70
N ILE A 176 -14.99 -7.10 8.60
CA ILE A 176 -13.82 -7.96 8.38
C ILE A 176 -14.10 -8.81 7.15
N ARG A 177 -13.13 -8.90 6.24
CA ARG A 177 -13.14 -9.78 5.07
C ARG A 177 -11.95 -10.72 5.18
N LEU A 178 -12.21 -12.01 5.26
CA LEU A 178 -11.18 -13.04 5.09
C LEU A 178 -11.17 -13.47 3.63
N ARG A 179 -9.99 -13.59 3.05
CA ARG A 179 -9.79 -14.02 1.65
C ARG A 179 -8.54 -14.86 1.50
N GLY A 180 -8.50 -15.71 0.48
CA GLY A 180 -7.39 -16.65 0.28
C GLY A 180 -6.06 -15.97 0.02
N GLU A 181 -6.08 -14.93 -0.80
CA GLU A 181 -4.90 -14.15 -1.18
C GLU A 181 -5.25 -12.67 -1.23
N LEU A 182 -4.39 -11.85 -0.64
CA LEU A 182 -4.36 -10.42 -0.94
C LEU A 182 -3.37 -10.26 -2.08
N ASP A 183 -3.85 -9.80 -3.24
CA ASP A 183 -3.03 -9.63 -4.43
C ASP A 183 -1.72 -8.92 -4.03
N THR A 184 -0.57 -9.56 -4.20
CA THR A 184 0.74 -8.96 -3.86
C THR A 184 1.55 -8.60 -5.10
N THR A 185 1.03 -8.88 -6.30
CA THR A 185 1.58 -8.49 -7.60
C THR A 185 1.07 -7.10 -8.04
N GLY A 186 1.88 -6.04 -7.83
CA GLY A 186 1.55 -4.64 -8.19
C GLY A 186 1.88 -3.61 -7.10
N THR A 187 1.79 -2.31 -7.42
CA THR A 187 1.99 -1.24 -6.43
C THR A 187 0.86 -1.24 -5.40
N PHE A 188 1.20 -1.29 -4.10
CA PHE A 188 0.24 -1.42 -2.98
C PHE A 188 -0.93 -0.39 -3.05
N LYS A 189 -0.66 0.81 -3.58
CA LYS A 189 -1.66 1.88 -3.79
C LYS A 189 -2.81 1.45 -4.71
N LEU A 190 -2.53 0.80 -5.84
CA LEU A 190 -3.57 0.41 -6.80
C LEU A 190 -4.52 -0.64 -6.19
N ARG A 191 -4.01 -1.47 -5.30
CA ARG A 191 -4.77 -2.55 -4.66
C ARG A 191 -5.72 -2.07 -3.59
N LYS A 192 -5.28 -1.15 -2.73
CA LYS A 192 -6.16 -0.50 -1.75
C LYS A 192 -7.34 0.19 -2.44
N VAL A 193 -7.11 0.77 -3.62
CA VAL A 193 -8.20 1.35 -4.44
C VAL A 193 -9.21 0.29 -4.89
N ASN A 194 -8.77 -0.89 -5.34
CA ASN A 194 -9.69 -1.96 -5.73
C ASN A 194 -10.47 -2.50 -4.54
N LEU A 195 -9.80 -2.78 -3.41
CA LEU A 195 -10.46 -3.21 -2.17
C LEU A 195 -11.49 -2.19 -1.67
N VAL A 196 -11.18 -0.89 -1.73
CA VAL A 196 -12.12 0.18 -1.39
C VAL A 196 -13.32 0.21 -2.33
N LYS A 197 -13.13 -0.05 -3.64
CA LYS A 197 -14.22 -0.13 -4.62
C LYS A 197 -15.12 -1.35 -4.38
N GLU A 198 -14.53 -2.49 -4.05
CA GLU A 198 -15.27 -3.71 -3.69
C GLU A 198 -16.08 -3.52 -2.41
N GLY A 199 -15.58 -2.69 -1.49
CA GLY A 199 -16.26 -2.35 -0.24
C GLY A 199 -16.58 -3.60 0.59
N PHE A 200 -17.77 -3.63 1.20
CA PHE A 200 -18.28 -4.79 1.96
C PHE A 200 -19.24 -5.66 1.12
N SER A 201 -19.04 -5.72 -0.20
CA SER A 201 -19.87 -6.55 -1.09
C SER A 201 -19.74 -8.04 -0.76
N VAL A 202 -20.88 -8.73 -0.69
CA VAL A 202 -20.99 -10.18 -0.44
C VAL A 202 -20.93 -11.03 -1.73
N HIS A 203 -20.86 -10.40 -2.90
CA HIS A 203 -20.90 -11.11 -4.19
C HIS A 203 -19.55 -11.74 -4.60
N MET A 204 -18.51 -11.58 -3.78
CA MET A 204 -17.20 -12.19 -3.97
C MET A 204 -17.26 -13.63 -3.45
N LYS A 205 -17.25 -14.61 -4.35
CA LYS A 205 -17.56 -16.02 -4.04
C LYS A 205 -16.62 -16.69 -3.03
N ASP A 206 -15.38 -16.24 -2.96
CA ASP A 206 -14.33 -16.87 -2.15
C ASP A 206 -14.01 -16.08 -0.87
N ASP A 207 -14.80 -15.04 -0.57
CA ASP A 207 -14.58 -14.16 0.57
C ASP A 207 -15.56 -14.46 1.70
N HIS A 208 -15.03 -14.46 2.92
CA HIS A 208 -15.80 -14.61 4.14
C HIS A 208 -15.93 -13.23 4.80
N LEU A 209 -17.14 -12.64 4.73
CA LEU A 209 -17.40 -11.31 5.28
C LEU A 209 -18.08 -11.39 6.65
N TYR A 210 -17.67 -10.48 7.52
CA TYR A 210 -18.21 -10.28 8.85
C TYR A 210 -18.49 -8.80 9.09
N TYR A 211 -19.47 -8.52 9.92
CA TYR A 211 -19.74 -7.17 10.42
C TYR A 211 -19.89 -7.17 11.94
N CYS A 212 -19.49 -6.09 12.57
CA CYS A 212 -19.64 -5.91 14.01
C CYS A 212 -21.09 -5.53 14.33
N GLU A 213 -21.82 -6.40 15.02
CA GLU A 213 -23.18 -6.09 15.43
C GLU A 213 -23.15 -5.05 16.57
N PRO A 214 -23.82 -3.88 16.43
CA PRO A 214 -23.73 -2.78 17.40
C PRO A 214 -24.17 -3.14 18.82
N LYS A 215 -25.11 -4.08 18.96
CA LYS A 215 -25.71 -4.46 20.25
C LYS A 215 -24.83 -5.41 21.03
N SER A 216 -24.37 -6.49 20.39
CA SER A 216 -23.52 -7.50 21.01
C SER A 216 -22.04 -7.12 21.02
N LYS A 217 -21.62 -6.21 20.14
CA LYS A 217 -20.21 -5.84 19.89
C LYS A 217 -19.34 -7.05 19.53
N THR A 218 -19.97 -8.03 18.88
CA THR A 218 -19.31 -9.21 18.33
C THR A 218 -19.48 -9.22 16.82
N TYR A 219 -18.55 -9.87 16.13
CA TYR A 219 -18.62 -10.00 14.69
C TYR A 219 -19.51 -11.18 14.30
N GLN A 220 -20.43 -10.91 13.39
CA GLN A 220 -21.33 -11.91 12.83
C GLN A 220 -21.11 -12.02 11.33
N ARG A 221 -21.41 -13.20 10.79
CA ARG A 221 -21.31 -13.44 9.35
C ARG A 221 -22.24 -12.48 8.61
N LEU A 222 -21.70 -11.81 7.60
CA LEU A 222 -22.47 -10.96 6.70
C LEU A 222 -23.01 -11.84 5.56
N ASP A 223 -24.29 -12.18 5.65
CA ASP A 223 -25.02 -12.83 4.57
C ASP A 223 -25.67 -11.79 3.65
N GLU A 224 -26.25 -12.24 2.53
CA GLU A 224 -26.90 -11.37 1.55
C GLU A 224 -28.08 -10.59 2.15
N LYS A 225 -28.79 -11.20 3.10
CA LYS A 225 -29.89 -10.57 3.82
C LYS A 225 -29.40 -9.40 4.70
N ALA A 226 -28.39 -9.64 5.54
CA ALA A 226 -27.81 -8.62 6.40
C ALA A 226 -27.14 -7.52 5.57
N PHE A 227 -26.49 -7.86 4.46
CA PHE A 227 -25.98 -6.88 3.50
C PHE A 227 -27.08 -5.96 2.98
N GLU A 228 -28.20 -6.51 2.50
CA GLU A 228 -29.34 -5.71 2.05
C GLU A 228 -29.93 -4.84 3.17
N GLU A 229 -30.04 -5.37 4.39
CA GLU A 229 -30.56 -4.63 5.55
C GLU A 229 -29.64 -3.46 5.94
N ILE A 230 -28.32 -3.63 5.82
CA ILE A 230 -27.34 -2.54 6.00
C ILE A 230 -27.48 -1.51 4.87
N GLN A 231 -27.57 -1.95 3.61
CA GLN A 231 -27.73 -1.07 2.45
C GLN A 231 -29.02 -0.23 2.53
N LYS A 232 -30.11 -0.81 3.04
CA LYS A 232 -31.40 -0.14 3.28
C LYS A 232 -31.41 0.72 4.56
N GLY A 233 -30.36 0.67 5.38
CA GLY A 233 -30.27 1.40 6.65
C GLY A 233 -31.17 0.86 7.76
N ILE A 234 -31.63 -0.40 7.64
CA ILE A 234 -32.42 -1.11 8.66
C ILE A 234 -31.50 -1.50 9.81
N ILE A 235 -30.35 -2.12 9.49
CA ILE A 235 -29.26 -2.32 10.45
C ILE A 235 -28.44 -1.04 10.48
N ARG A 236 -28.40 -0.39 11.65
CA ARG A 236 -27.60 0.82 11.88
C ARG A 236 -26.30 0.45 12.58
N LEU A 237 -25.21 0.49 11.83
CA LEU A 237 -23.83 0.26 12.30
C LEU A 237 -23.35 1.42 13.16
#